data_AF-H8ZGT4-F1
#
_entry.id   AF-H8ZGT4-F1
#
_cell.length_a   1.000
_cell.length_b   1.000
_cell.length_c   1.000
_cell.angle_alpha   90.00
_cell.angle_beta   90.00
_cell.angle_gamma   90.00
#
_symmetry.space_group_name_H-M   'P 1'
#
loop_
_entity.id
_entity.type
_entity.pdbx_description
1 polymer ?
#
loop_
_entity_poly.entity_id
_entity_poly.type
_entity_poly.pdbx_seq_one_letter_code
_entity_poly.pdbx_strand_id
1 'polypeptide(L)'
;DAMITIKTIGRQWYWSYEYSDFENVEFDTYMTPESDLEINSFRLLDVDNRTILPMNTEIRILTSASDVLHSWAVPTLGIKIDATPG
;
A
#
# COMPACT_ATOMS: atom_id res chain seq x y z
N ASP A 1 19.99 1.34 -10.11
CA ASP A 1 18.58 1.06 -10.42
C ASP A 1 17.93 0.45 -9.21
N ALA A 2 16.65 0.74 -8.96
CA ALA A 2 15.93 0.15 -7.84
C ALA A 2 15.80 -1.37 -8.04
N MET A 3 15.87 -2.12 -6.95
CA MET A 3 15.83 -3.59 -6.99
C MET A 3 14.39 -4.12 -7.09
N ILE A 4 13.43 -3.37 -6.54
CA ILE A 4 12.00 -3.67 -6.60
C ILE A 4 11.24 -2.37 -6.86
N THR A 5 10.21 -2.46 -7.70
CA THR A 5 9.24 -1.43 -7.99
C THR A 5 7.86 -1.92 -7.55
N ILE A 6 7.22 -1.14 -6.68
CA ILE A 6 5.82 -1.35 -6.31
C ILE A 6 4.99 -0.18 -6.83
N LYS A 7 3.83 -0.48 -7.41
CA LYS A 7 2.80 0.54 -7.65
C LYS A 7 1.77 0.50 -6.54
N THR A 8 1.41 1.67 -6.04
CA THR A 8 0.37 1.87 -5.02
C THR A 8 -0.76 2.66 -5.66
N ILE A 9 -1.93 2.05 -5.78
CA ILE A 9 -3.09 2.66 -6.44
C ILE A 9 -4.15 2.97 -5.39
N GLY A 10 -4.40 4.25 -5.16
CA GLY A 10 -5.46 4.73 -4.27
C GLY A 10 -6.83 4.55 -4.90
N ARG A 11 -7.77 4.00 -4.14
CA ARG A 11 -9.18 3.90 -4.48
C ARG A 11 -10.03 4.35 -3.30
N GLN A 12 -11.30 4.65 -3.52
CA GLN A 12 -12.19 5.07 -2.45
C GLN A 12 -12.24 4.02 -1.33
N TRP A 13 -11.51 4.36 -0.26
CA TRP A 13 -11.40 3.65 1.02
C TRP A 13 -10.60 2.35 1.02
N TYR A 14 -9.74 2.12 0.03
CA TYR A 14 -8.78 1.02 0.03
C TYR A 14 -7.59 1.30 -0.90
N TRP A 15 -6.56 0.48 -0.79
CA TRP A 15 -5.38 0.56 -1.65
C TRP A 15 -5.21 -0.75 -2.41
N SER A 16 -4.66 -0.68 -3.62
CA SER A 16 -4.11 -1.87 -4.29
C SER A 16 -2.62 -1.73 -4.48
N TYR A 17 -1.93 -2.87 -4.43
CA TYR A 17 -0.50 -2.96 -4.64
C TYR A 17 -0.23 -3.87 -5.83
N GLU A 18 0.64 -3.42 -6.73
CA GLU A 18 1.14 -4.21 -7.87
C GLU A 18 2.66 -4.28 -7.74
N TYR A 19 3.21 -5.50 -7.72
CA TYR A 19 4.66 -5.71 -7.71
C TYR A 19 5.12 -5.95 -9.15
N SER A 20 5.41 -4.88 -9.85
CA SER A 20 5.59 -4.91 -11.31
C SER A 20 6.80 -5.73 -11.80
N ASP A 21 7.76 -6.03 -10.93
CA ASP A 21 8.91 -6.87 -11.28
C ASP A 21 8.62 -8.38 -11.21
N PHE A 22 7.44 -8.77 -10.70
CA PHE A 22 6.98 -10.15 -10.64
C PHE A 22 5.73 -10.34 -11.51
N GLU A 23 5.60 -11.51 -12.13
CA GLU A 23 4.40 -11.80 -12.93
C GLU A 23 3.17 -11.99 -12.04
N ASN A 24 2.13 -11.20 -12.30
CA ASN A 24 0.78 -11.33 -11.73
C ASN A 24 0.68 -11.23 -10.20
N VAL A 25 1.52 -10.41 -9.56
CA VAL A 25 1.38 -10.10 -8.14
C VAL A 25 0.67 -8.76 -7.96
N GLU A 26 -0.65 -8.83 -7.84
CA GLU A 26 -1.51 -7.71 -7.49
C GLU A 26 -2.54 -8.12 -6.43
N PHE A 27 -2.86 -7.21 -5.51
CA PHE A 27 -3.92 -7.42 -4.52
C PHE A 27 -4.49 -6.10 -3.99
N ASP A 28 -5.73 -6.19 -3.52
CA ASP A 28 -6.39 -5.13 -2.78
C ASP A 28 -6.16 -5.31 -1.28
N THR A 29 -6.09 -4.19 -0.56
CA THR A 29 -6.04 -4.19 0.89
C THR A 29 -7.05 -3.24 1.50
N TYR A 30 -7.83 -3.78 2.43
CA TYR A 30 -8.87 -3.11 3.18
C TYR A 30 -8.52 -3.08 4.67
N MET A 31 -8.99 -2.04 5.34
CA MET A 31 -8.92 -1.96 6.79
C MET A 31 -9.72 -3.11 7.42
N THR A 32 -9.10 -3.83 8.36
CA THR A 32 -9.77 -4.92 9.06
C THR A 32 -10.93 -4.36 9.91
N PRO A 33 -12.17 -4.87 9.74
CA PRO A 33 -13.30 -4.45 10.57
C PRO A 33 -13.08 -4.74 12.06
N GLU A 34 -13.63 -3.90 12.95
CA GLU A 34 -13.44 -4.08 14.40
C GLU A 34 -13.96 -5.42 14.93
N SER A 35 -14.96 -6.02 14.27
CA SER A 35 -15.48 -7.36 14.61
C SER A 35 -14.49 -8.49 14.34
N ASP A 36 -13.54 -8.26 13.43
CA ASP A 36 -12.64 -9.28 12.89
C ASP A 36 -11.21 -9.09 13.39
N LEU A 37 -10.97 -8.10 14.28
CA LEU A 37 -9.66 -7.83 14.88
C LEU A 37 -9.26 -8.94 15.85
N GLU A 38 -8.01 -9.38 15.73
CA GLU A 38 -7.41 -10.32 16.67
C GLU A 38 -7.00 -9.63 17.98
N ILE A 39 -6.74 -10.43 19.01
CA ILE A 39 -6.23 -9.93 20.29
C ILE A 39 -4.84 -9.29 20.04
N ASN A 40 -4.68 -8.03 20.45
CA ASN A 40 -3.51 -7.16 20.21
C ASN A 40 -3.38 -6.55 18.81
N SER A 41 -4.41 -6.63 17.96
CA SER A 41 -4.47 -5.88 16.70
C SER A 41 -4.66 -4.38 16.93
N PHE A 42 -4.24 -3.58 15.96
CA PHE A 42 -4.38 -2.12 15.99
C PHE A 42 -5.67 -1.67 15.30
N ARG A 43 -6.60 -1.16 16.11
CA ARG A 43 -7.85 -0.55 15.62
C ARG A 43 -7.56 0.57 14.62
N LEU A 44 -8.21 0.52 13.46
CA LEU A 44 -8.09 1.48 12.34
C LEU A 44 -6.72 1.50 11.62
N LEU A 45 -5.80 0.58 11.92
CA LEU A 45 -4.48 0.52 11.30
C LEU A 45 -4.18 -0.85 10.67
N ASP A 46 -4.73 -1.93 11.24
CA ASP A 46 -4.58 -3.24 10.64
C ASP A 46 -5.41 -3.38 9.36
N VAL A 47 -4.85 -4.17 8.45
CA VAL A 47 -5.39 -4.47 7.14
C VAL A 47 -5.37 -5.97 6.90
N ASP A 48 -6.24 -6.44 6.01
CA ASP A 48 -6.34 -7.85 5.60
C ASP A 48 -5.08 -8.38 4.87
N ASN A 49 -4.55 -7.61 3.92
CA ASN A 49 -3.40 -7.98 3.09
C ASN A 49 -2.28 -6.96 3.23
N ARG A 50 -1.26 -7.28 4.04
CA ARG A 50 -0.10 -6.41 4.23
C ARG A 50 0.85 -6.47 3.04
N THR A 51 1.28 -5.30 2.55
CA THR A 51 2.38 -5.20 1.58
C THR A 51 3.70 -5.59 2.23
N ILE A 52 4.35 -6.61 1.66
CA ILE A 52 5.61 -7.17 2.16
C ILE A 52 6.76 -6.64 1.32
N LEU A 53 7.75 -6.06 2.00
CA LEU A 53 8.92 -5.47 1.36
C LEU A 53 10.20 -6.04 1.99
N PRO A 54 11.24 -6.37 1.19
CA PRO A 54 12.51 -6.80 1.74
C PRO A 54 13.23 -5.65 2.45
N MET A 55 13.85 -5.94 3.59
CA MET A 55 14.67 -4.97 4.30
C MET A 55 15.99 -4.70 3.56
N ASN A 56 16.60 -3.54 3.84
CA ASN A 56 17.92 -3.14 3.32
C ASN A 56 18.03 -3.20 1.78
N THR A 57 16.93 -2.95 1.09
CA THR A 57 16.83 -2.99 -0.37
C THR A 57 16.30 -1.66 -0.87
N GLU A 58 16.86 -1.13 -1.96
CA GLU A 58 16.34 0.08 -2.61
C GLU A 58 15.03 -0.27 -3.34
N ILE A 59 13.92 0.32 -2.88
CA ILE A 59 12.58 0.10 -3.42
C ILE A 59 12.08 1.39 -4.05
N ARG A 60 11.63 1.30 -5.30
CA ARG A 60 10.93 2.37 -6.01
C ARG A 60 9.43 2.24 -5.77
N ILE A 61 8.81 3.33 -5.35
CA ILE A 61 7.35 3.41 -5.15
C ILE A 61 6.78 4.31 -6.23
N LEU A 62 5.80 3.81 -6.97
CA LEU A 62 5.03 4.57 -7.95
C LEU A 62 3.60 4.72 -7.44
N THR A 63 3.14 5.94 -7.25
CA THR A 63 1.84 6.22 -6.63
C THR A 63 0.89 6.91 -7.61
N SER A 64 -0.34 6.42 -7.72
CA SER A 64 -1.42 7.01 -8.53
C SER A 64 -2.77 6.66 -7.89
N ALA A 65 -3.87 7.18 -8.43
CA ALA A 65 -5.23 6.85 -7.99
C ALA A 65 -6.13 6.50 -9.17
N SER A 66 -7.12 5.63 -8.98
CA SER A 66 -8.08 5.30 -10.04
C SER A 66 -9.34 6.17 -10.01
N ASP A 67 -9.56 6.96 -8.95
CA ASP A 67 -10.78 7.73 -8.74
C ASP A 67 -10.53 9.20 -8.35
N VAL A 68 -10.33 9.48 -7.07
CA VAL A 68 -10.14 10.83 -6.52
C VAL A 68 -8.73 10.95 -5.94
N LEU A 69 -8.40 12.13 -5.40
CA LEU A 69 -7.13 12.35 -4.73
C LEU A 69 -7.02 11.50 -3.46
N HIS A 70 -5.89 10.80 -3.32
CA HIS A 70 -5.46 10.16 -2.07
C HIS A 70 -4.02 10.58 -1.75
N SER A 71 -3.47 10.09 -0.64
CA SER A 71 -2.06 10.31 -0.28
C SER A 71 -1.53 9.04 0.40
N TRP A 72 -0.51 8.42 -0.18
CA TRP A 72 0.13 7.24 0.35
C TRP A 72 1.23 7.67 1.33
N ALA A 73 1.10 7.30 2.60
CA ALA A 73 2.00 7.79 3.65
C ALA A 73 2.41 6.68 4.62
N VAL A 74 3.71 6.58 4.89
CA VAL A 74 4.30 5.70 5.91
C VAL A 74 5.29 6.52 6.73
N PRO A 75 4.86 7.15 7.84
CA PRO A 75 5.66 8.12 8.58
C PRO A 75 7.00 7.58 9.11
N THR A 76 7.05 6.31 9.52
CA THR A 76 8.28 5.67 10.02
C THR A 76 9.34 5.50 8.94
N LEU A 77 8.95 5.48 7.67
CA LEU A 77 9.86 5.50 6.51
C LEU A 77 10.15 6.93 6.02
N GLY A 78 9.48 7.95 6.57
CA GLY A 78 9.60 9.33 6.12
C GLY A 78 8.97 9.59 4.75
N ILE A 79 8.02 8.76 4.31
CA ILE A 79 7.42 8.83 2.97
C ILE A 79 5.99 9.37 3.07
N LYS A 80 5.68 10.36 2.23
CA LYS A 80 4.32 10.81 1.92
C LYS A 80 4.27 11.29 0.47
N ILE A 81 3.42 10.66 -0.35
CA ILE A 81 3.31 10.92 -1.78
C ILE A 81 1.84 11.02 -2.14
N ASP A 82 1.45 12.10 -2.83
CA ASP A 82 0.07 12.26 -3.28
C ASP A 82 -0.24 11.32 -4.45
N ALA A 83 -1.41 10.71 -4.41
CA ALA A 83 -1.95 9.82 -5.41
C ALA A 83 -3.00 10.59 -6.22
N THR A 84 -2.61 11.02 -7.42
CA THR A 84 -3.48 11.78 -8.32
C THR A 84 -4.05 10.87 -9.41
N PRO A 85 -5.35 10.98 -9.76
CA PRO A 85 -5.90 10.34 -10.94
C PRO A 85 -5.34 10.94 -12.23
N GLY A 86 -4.96 10.07 -13.18
CA GLY A 86 -4.32 10.44 -14.46
C GLY A 86 -2.80 10.33 -14.42
#